data_AF-A0A0S8DMY7-F1
#
_entry.id   AF-A0A0S8DMY7-F1
#
_cell.length_a   1.000
_cell.length_b   1.000
_cell.length_c   1.000
_cell.angle_alpha   90.00
_cell.angle_beta   90.00
_cell.angle_gamma   90.00
#
_symmetry.space_group_name_H-M   'P 1'
#
loop_
_entity.id
_entity.type
_entity.pdbx_description
1 polymer ?
#
loop_
_entity_poly.entity_id
_entity_poly.type
_entity_poly.pdbx_seq_one_letter_code
_entity_poly.pdbx_strand_id
1 'polypeptide(L)'
;MEPIHTHISRQYNSELEDIRAKVLQMGGLVEQQIEEALNALVKGDVALGEAVIMDDTKVNRLEVAIDEECNQIIARRQPAAGDLRLVAAV
;
A
#
# COMPACT_ATOMS: atom_id res chain seq x y z
N MET A 1 20.18 -28.25 -17.55
CA MET A 1 20.38 -26.83 -17.22
C MET A 1 18.99 -26.26 -16.95
N GLU A 2 18.55 -26.28 -15.69
CA GLU A 2 17.18 -25.88 -15.28
C GLU A 2 17.03 -24.36 -15.10
N PRO A 3 15.79 -23.82 -15.15
CA PRO A 3 15.48 -22.48 -15.66
C PRO A 3 15.47 -21.41 -14.55
N ILE A 4 16.64 -20.93 -14.14
CA ILE A 4 16.75 -19.92 -13.08
C ILE A 4 15.98 -18.62 -13.41
N HIS A 5 15.96 -18.19 -14.68
CA HIS A 5 15.31 -16.94 -15.11
C HIS A 5 13.78 -16.91 -14.93
N THR A 6 13.09 -18.04 -15.13
CA THR A 6 11.61 -18.07 -15.12
C THR A 6 11.05 -18.02 -13.70
N HIS A 7 11.75 -18.64 -12.74
CA HIS A 7 11.36 -18.60 -11.33
C HIS A 7 11.56 -17.21 -10.71
N ILE A 8 12.65 -16.52 -11.06
CA ILE A 8 12.95 -15.16 -10.56
C ILE A 8 11.90 -14.14 -11.00
N SER A 9 11.45 -14.22 -12.26
CA SER A 9 10.41 -13.33 -12.80
C SER A 9 9.02 -13.61 -12.22
N ARG A 10 8.67 -14.88 -11.96
CA ARG A 10 7.39 -15.23 -11.30
C ARG A 10 7.32 -14.74 -9.86
N GLN A 11 8.39 -14.94 -9.09
CA GLN A 11 8.42 -14.48 -7.70
C GLN A 11 8.37 -12.95 -7.62
N TYR A 12 9.06 -12.25 -8.53
CA TYR A 12 9.00 -10.80 -8.62
C TYR A 12 7.60 -10.28 -8.92
N ASN A 13 6.93 -10.86 -9.93
CA ASN A 13 5.57 -10.46 -10.27
C ASN A 13 4.60 -10.71 -9.12
N SER A 14 4.78 -11.80 -8.35
CA SER A 14 3.98 -12.05 -7.15
C SER A 14 4.20 -10.97 -6.09
N GLU A 15 5.46 -10.60 -5.81
CA GLU A 15 5.80 -9.54 -4.86
C GLU A 15 5.18 -8.18 -5.27
N LEU A 16 5.15 -7.86 -6.57
CA LEU A 16 4.52 -6.64 -7.08
C LEU A 16 2.98 -6.67 -6.99
N GLU A 17 2.34 -7.80 -7.30
CA GLU A 17 0.88 -7.94 -7.15
C GLU A 17 0.48 -7.87 -5.67
N ASP A 18 1.29 -8.39 -4.76
CA ASP A 18 1.06 -8.30 -3.32
C ASP A 18 1.12 -6.84 -2.83
N ILE A 19 2.12 -6.06 -3.28
CA ILE A 19 2.17 -4.60 -3.01
C ILE A 19 0.92 -3.91 -3.55
N ARG A 20 0.56 -4.20 -4.80
CA ARG A 20 -0.60 -3.58 -5.45
C ARG A 20 -1.89 -3.89 -4.69
N ALA A 21 -2.07 -5.11 -4.21
CA ALA A 21 -3.22 -5.49 -3.40
C ALA A 21 -3.28 -4.71 -2.08
N LYS A 22 -2.14 -4.51 -1.41
CA LYS A 22 -2.05 -3.72 -0.17
C LYS A 22 -2.34 -2.23 -0.40
N VAL A 23 -1.85 -1.66 -1.50
CA VAL A 23 -2.17 -0.28 -1.88
C VAL A 23 -3.68 -0.12 -2.13
N LEU A 24 -4.31 -1.08 -2.83
CA LEU A 24 -5.77 -1.06 -3.02
C LEU A 24 -6.55 -1.18 -1.70
N GLN A 25 -6.08 -2.04 -0.79
CA GLN A 25 -6.67 -2.16 0.55
C GLN A 25 -6.55 -0.85 1.35
N MET A 26 -5.37 -0.22 1.31
CA MET A 26 -5.14 1.09 1.95
C MET A 26 -6.05 2.16 1.36
N GLY A 27 -6.21 2.19 0.03
CA GLY A 27 -7.13 3.09 -0.66
C GLY A 27 -8.59 2.91 -0.23
N GLY A 28 -9.06 1.68 -0.10
CA GLY A 28 -10.43 1.41 0.38
C GLY A 28 -10.66 1.87 1.83
N LEU A 29 -9.63 1.77 2.68
CA LEU A 29 -9.69 2.28 4.05
C LEU A 29 -9.76 3.82 4.08
N VAL A 30 -8.96 4.49 3.25
CA VAL A 30 -9.00 5.95 3.11
C VAL A 30 -10.37 6.41 2.59
N GLU A 31 -10.94 5.72 1.60
CA GLU A 31 -12.27 6.01 1.08
C GLU A 31 -13.34 5.94 2.17
N GLN A 32 -13.32 4.88 2.98
CA GLN A 32 -14.23 4.73 4.12
C GLN A 32 -14.06 5.87 5.14
N GLN A 33 -12.82 6.24 5.49
CA GLN A 33 -12.56 7.32 6.45
C GLN A 33 -13.05 8.67 5.95
N ILE A 34 -12.95 8.93 4.64
CA ILE A 34 -13.50 10.15 4.02
C ILE A 34 -15.02 10.16 4.13
N GLU A 35 -15.69 9.05 3.83
CA GLU A 35 -17.15 8.94 3.97
C GLU A 35 -17.60 9.19 5.42
N GLU A 36 -16.92 8.57 6.39
CA GLU A 36 -17.20 8.73 7.81
C GLU A 36 -16.93 10.17 8.29
N ALA A 37 -15.84 10.81 7.83
CA ALA A 37 -15.52 12.20 8.14
C ALA A 37 -16.60 13.17 7.63
N LEU A 38 -17.07 12.97 6.40
CA LEU A 38 -18.15 13.77 5.81
C LEU A 38 -19.46 13.57 6.59
N ASN A 39 -19.77 12.33 6.96
CA ASN A 39 -20.94 12.01 7.79
C ASN A 39 -20.86 12.68 9.17
N ALA A 40 -19.69 12.64 9.81
CA ALA A 40 -19.46 13.29 11.10
C ALA A 40 -19.67 14.81 11.01
N LEU A 41 -19.11 15.43 9.96
CA LEU A 41 -19.24 16.87 9.73
C LEU A 41 -20.69 17.29 9.48
N VAL A 42 -21.40 16.59 8.60
CA VAL A 42 -22.79 16.93 8.24
C VAL A 42 -23.75 16.76 9.42
N LYS A 43 -23.52 15.75 10.26
CA LYS A 43 -24.38 15.44 11.40
C LYS A 43 -23.95 16.14 12.71
N GLY A 44 -22.77 16.78 12.72
CA GLY A 44 -22.18 17.31 13.94
C GLY A 44 -21.80 16.21 14.94
N ASP A 45 -21.48 15.01 14.46
CA ASP A 45 -21.14 13.85 15.29
C ASP A 45 -19.65 13.87 15.65
N VAL A 46 -19.34 14.45 16.81
CA VAL A 46 -17.97 14.57 17.33
C VAL A 46 -17.35 13.20 17.59
N ALA A 47 -18.14 12.23 18.08
CA ALA A 47 -17.61 10.91 18.42
C ALA A 47 -17.17 10.14 17.16
N LEU A 48 -17.94 10.23 16.07
CA LEU A 48 -17.52 9.69 14.78
C LEU A 48 -16.27 10.41 14.25
N GLY A 49 -16.20 11.73 14.38
CA GLY A 49 -15.02 12.50 14.00
C GLY A 49 -13.75 12.06 14.77
N GLU A 50 -13.85 11.84 16.08
CA GLU A 50 -12.74 11.31 16.88
C GLU A 50 -12.35 9.89 16.46
N ALA A 51 -13.34 9.04 16.15
CA ALA A 51 -13.08 7.68 15.66
C ALA A 51 -12.29 7.69 14.34
N VAL A 52 -12.64 8.57 13.39
CA VAL A 52 -11.91 8.73 12.12
C VAL A 52 -10.45 9.13 12.38
N ILE A 53 -10.22 10.09 13.28
CA ILE A 53 -8.84 10.53 13.65
C ILE A 53 -8.03 9.37 14.22
N MET A 54 -8.64 8.55 15.09
CA MET A 54 -7.96 7.38 15.65
C MET A 54 -7.65 6.32 14.58
N ASP A 55 -8.57 6.13 13.64
CA ASP A 55 -8.48 5.12 12.60
C ASP A 55 -7.48 5.46 11.49
N ASP A 56 -7.10 6.74 11.32
CA ASP A 56 -5.99 7.16 10.45
C ASP A 56 -4.69 6.39 10.72
N THR A 57 -4.45 6.00 11.98
CA THR A 57 -3.28 5.19 12.36
C THR A 57 -3.18 3.85 11.61
N LYS A 58 -4.30 3.30 11.13
CA LYS A 58 -4.33 2.08 10.31
C LYS A 58 -3.77 2.33 8.91
N VAL A 59 -4.06 3.49 8.32
CA VAL A 59 -3.51 3.92 7.02
C VAL A 59 -2.00 4.12 7.14
N ASN A 60 -1.55 4.85 8.16
CA ASN A 60 -0.11 5.06 8.42
C ASN A 60 0.65 3.74 8.59
N ARG A 61 0.07 2.73 9.25
CA ARG A 61 0.70 1.41 9.38
C ARG A 61 0.80 0.67 8.05
N LEU A 62 -0.20 0.80 7.18
CA LEU A 62 -0.18 0.18 5.86
C LEU A 62 0.85 0.86 4.95
N GLU A 63 0.96 2.18 5.01
CA GLU A 63 1.96 2.95 4.27
C GLU A 63 3.38 2.51 4.64
N VAL A 64 3.75 2.55 5.93
CA VAL A 64 5.06 2.07 6.40
C VAL A 64 5.34 0.62 5.99
N ALA A 65 4.33 -0.25 6.06
CA ALA A 65 4.50 -1.66 5.67
C ALA A 65 4.73 -1.82 4.15
N ILE A 66 4.00 -1.08 3.33
CA ILE A 66 4.16 -1.09 1.87
C ILE A 66 5.56 -0.56 1.49
N ASP A 67 5.98 0.55 2.10
CA ASP A 67 7.29 1.15 1.86
C ASP A 67 8.45 0.21 2.24
N GLU A 68 8.34 -0.49 3.36
CA GLU A 68 9.34 -1.46 3.78
C GLU A 68 9.43 -2.63 2.78
N GLU A 69 8.31 -3.11 2.26
CA GLU A 69 8.29 -4.17 1.24
C GLU A 69 8.87 -3.69 -0.10
N CYS A 70 8.52 -2.48 -0.52
CA CYS A 70 9.11 -1.81 -1.67
C CYS A 70 10.64 -1.72 -1.56
N ASN A 71 11.13 -1.26 -0.40
CA ASN A 71 12.56 -1.17 -0.11
C ASN A 71 13.25 -2.53 -0.14
N GLN A 72 12.62 -3.57 0.42
CA GLN A 72 13.17 -4.93 0.39
C GLN A 72 13.28 -5.47 -1.03
N ILE A 73 12.29 -5.22 -1.88
CA ILE A 73 12.31 -5.64 -3.29
C ILE A 73 13.41 -4.92 -4.06
N ILE A 74 13.54 -3.59 -3.88
CA ILE A 74 14.61 -2.79 -4.50
C ILE A 74 15.98 -3.28 -4.04
N ALA A 75 16.18 -3.42 -2.72
CA ALA A 75 17.45 -3.83 -2.13
C ALA A 75 17.89 -5.22 -2.58
N ARG A 76 16.95 -6.15 -2.76
CA ARG A 76 17.24 -7.50 -3.24
C ARG A 76 17.57 -7.57 -4.73
N ARG A 77 17.08 -6.64 -5.55
CA ARG A 77 16.99 -6.87 -7.01
C ARG A 77 17.77 -5.88 -7.89
N GLN A 78 18.33 -4.78 -7.38
CA GLN A 78 19.01 -3.73 -8.18
C GLN A 78 18.31 -3.51 -9.54
N PRO A 79 17.04 -3.10 -9.56
CA PRO A 79 16.21 -3.22 -10.75
C PRO A 79 16.74 -2.33 -11.88
N ALA A 80 16.67 -2.82 -13.12
CA ALA A 80 16.88 -1.97 -14.29
C ALA A 80 15.80 -0.88 -14.33
N ALA A 81 16.13 0.30 -14.88
CA ALA A 81 15.41 1.57 -14.71
C ALA A 81 13.88 1.59 -14.93
N GLY A 82 13.29 0.58 -15.58
CA GLY A 82 11.83 0.46 -15.76
C GLY A 82 11.10 0.03 -14.49
N ASP A 83 11.67 -0.90 -13.73
CA ASP A 83 11.09 -1.45 -12.50
C ASP A 83 11.17 -0.47 -11.32
N LEU A 84 12.24 0.35 -11.30
CA LEU A 84 12.42 1.42 -10.33
C LEU A 84 11.29 2.46 -10.41
N ARG A 85 10.74 2.70 -11.60
CA ARG A 85 9.68 3.70 -11.81
C ARG A 85 8.31 3.24 -11.29
N LEU A 86 8.07 1.94 -11.20
CA LEU A 86 6.83 1.41 -10.63
C LEU A 86 6.88 1.46 -9.09
N VAL A 87 8.03 1.16 -8.51
CA VAL A 87 8.22 1.18 -7.05
C VAL A 87 8.33 2.61 -6.50
N ALA A 88 8.91 3.55 -7.25
CA ALA A 88 9.09 4.95 -6.80
C ALA A 88 7.91 5.88 -7.12
N ALA A 89 6.88 5.42 -7.84
CA ALA A 89 5.71 6.23 -8.20
C ALA A 89 4.49 5.97 -7.28
N VAL A 90 4.67 5.11 -6.28
CA VAL A 90 3.74 4.93 -5.16
C VAL A 90 4.13 5.91 -4.07
#